data_AF-A0A7V1APE0-F1
#
_entry.id   AF-A0A7V1APE0-F1
#
_cell.length_a   1.000
_cell.length_b   1.000
_cell.length_c   1.000
_cell.angle_alpha   90.00
_cell.angle_beta   90.00
_cell.angle_gamma   90.00
#
_symmetry.space_group_name_H-M   'P 1'
#
loop_
_entity.id
_entity.type
_entity.pdbx_description
1 polymer ?
#
loop_
_entity_poly.entity_id
_entity_poly.type
_entity_poly.pdbx_seq_one_letter_code
_entity_poly.pdbx_strand_id
1 'polypeptide(L)'
;MGKTRQRFYFGILAVMLAALAGTGLGKSRDAGRLLRYPDITRGKIVFTYEDDLWLVPETGGTASRLTDFPGVERFAKFSPD
;
A
#
# COMPACT_ATOMS: atom_id res chain seq x y z
N MET A 1 -7.67 9.46 -54.12
CA MET A 1 -6.40 9.28 -53.38
C MET A 1 -6.45 9.65 -51.88
N GLY A 2 -7.63 9.77 -51.23
CA GLY A 2 -7.74 10.21 -49.81
C GLY A 2 -8.00 9.10 -48.77
N LYS A 3 -8.67 8.00 -49.15
CA LYS A 3 -9.09 6.93 -48.23
C LYS A 3 -7.94 6.17 -47.56
N THR A 4 -6.82 5.98 -48.27
CA THR A 4 -5.65 5.23 -47.77
C THR A 4 -4.87 6.02 -46.71
N ARG A 5 -4.78 7.35 -46.87
CA ARG A 5 -4.10 8.23 -45.90
C ARG A 5 -4.87 8.32 -44.59
N GLN A 6 -6.20 8.44 -44.67
CA GLN A 6 -7.08 8.54 -43.49
C GLN A 6 -7.06 7.27 -42.62
N ARG A 7 -6.99 6.07 -43.23
CA ARG A 7 -6.83 4.79 -42.51
C ARG A 7 -5.50 4.69 -41.78
N PHE A 8 -4.44 5.26 -42.37
CA PHE A 8 -3.10 5.28 -41.79
C PHE A 8 -3.04 6.18 -40.53
N TYR A 9 -3.62 7.38 -40.60
CA TYR A 9 -3.72 8.28 -39.44
C TYR A 9 -4.57 7.71 -38.31
N PHE A 10 -5.67 7.02 -38.65
CA PHE A 10 -6.50 6.32 -37.65
C PHE A 10 -5.74 5.21 -36.93
N GLY A 11 -4.92 4.44 -37.65
CA GLY A 11 -4.07 3.40 -37.06
C GLY A 11 -3.01 3.98 -36.11
N ILE A 12 -2.34 5.07 -36.52
CA ILE A 12 -1.35 5.76 -35.68
C ILE A 12 -2.00 6.35 -34.43
N LEU A 13 -3.18 6.96 -34.56
CA LEU A 13 -3.93 7.50 -33.42
C LEU A 13 -4.35 6.41 -32.43
N ALA A 14 -4.81 5.26 -32.93
CA ALA A 14 -5.18 4.12 -32.08
C ALA A 14 -3.98 3.55 -31.30
N VAL A 15 -2.81 3.45 -31.94
CA VAL A 15 -1.56 3.00 -31.28
C VAL A 15 -1.09 4.03 -30.24
N MET A 16 -1.17 5.32 -30.53
CA MET A 16 -0.85 6.40 -29.58
C MET A 16 -1.79 6.38 -28.36
N LEU A 17 -3.09 6.18 -28.56
CA LEU A 17 -4.06 6.09 -27.46
C LEU A 17 -3.85 4.85 -26.59
N ALA A 18 -3.51 3.70 -27.19
CA ALA A 18 -3.17 2.49 -26.46
C ALA A 18 -1.87 2.63 -25.64
N ALA A 19 -0.85 3.33 -26.18
CA ALA A 19 0.38 3.61 -25.45
C ALA A 19 0.17 4.56 -24.26
N LEU A 20 -0.77 5.51 -24.35
CA LEU A 20 -1.10 6.44 -23.27
C LEU A 20 -1.90 5.80 -22.13
N ALA A 21 -2.64 4.72 -22.40
CA ALA A 21 -3.39 3.98 -21.38
C ALA A 21 -2.50 3.07 -20.51
N GLY A 22 -1.29 2.73 -20.97
CA GLY A 22 -0.39 1.79 -20.29
C GLY A 22 0.48 2.36 -19.17
N THR A 23 0.52 3.69 -18.99
CA THR A 23 1.43 4.35 -18.02
C THR A 23 0.80 4.61 -16.65
N GLY A 24 -0.41 4.09 -16.38
CA GLY A 24 -1.07 4.14 -15.08
C GLY A 24 -0.46 3.19 -14.04
N LEU A 25 0.84 3.30 -13.81
CA LEU A 25 1.59 2.62 -12.76
C LEU A 25 1.73 3.55 -11.56
N GLY A 26 1.32 3.03 -10.41
CA GLY A 26 1.77 3.49 -9.11
C GLY A 26 1.37 2.47 -8.06
N LYS A 27 2.16 1.40 -7.88
CA LYS A 27 2.14 0.74 -6.56
C LYS A 27 2.46 1.84 -5.56
N SER A 28 1.55 2.11 -4.63
CA SER A 28 1.81 3.04 -3.54
C SER A 28 3.20 2.74 -3.00
N ARG A 29 4.12 3.68 -3.20
CA ARG A 29 5.36 3.70 -2.44
C ARG A 29 4.90 3.99 -1.03
N ASP A 30 4.62 2.94 -0.29
CA ASP A 30 4.42 3.05 1.15
C ASP A 30 5.74 3.66 1.63
N ALA A 31 5.73 4.97 1.87
CA ALA A 31 6.87 5.69 2.39
C ALA A 31 7.31 4.89 3.60
N GLY A 32 8.51 4.30 3.54
CA GLY A 32 8.89 3.16 4.37
C GLY A 32 8.39 3.34 5.79
N ARG A 33 7.30 2.67 6.14
CA ARG A 33 6.67 2.87 7.45
C ARG A 33 7.67 2.36 8.46
N LEU A 34 8.09 3.23 9.38
CA LEU A 34 8.94 2.84 10.49
C LEU A 34 8.08 2.10 11.51
N LEU A 35 7.82 0.82 11.22
CA LEU A 35 7.19 -0.12 12.14
C LEU A 35 8.23 -0.48 13.19
N ARG A 36 7.97 -0.14 14.46
CA ARG A 36 8.94 -0.31 15.53
C ARG A 36 8.38 -1.15 16.67
N TYR A 37 9.29 -1.77 17.42
CA TYR A 37 8.97 -2.51 18.64
C TYR A 37 7.92 -3.61 18.46
N PRO A 38 8.04 -4.51 17.45
CA PRO A 38 7.05 -5.54 17.26
C PRO A 38 7.09 -6.60 18.37
N ASP A 39 5.93 -7.16 18.68
CA ASP A 39 5.75 -8.39 19.44
C ASP A 39 4.71 -9.26 18.73
N ILE A 40 4.86 -10.58 18.79
CA ILE A 40 4.00 -11.54 18.07
C ILE A 40 3.55 -12.67 18.98
N THR A 41 2.25 -12.99 18.97
CA THR A 41 1.67 -14.12 19.71
C THR A 41 0.36 -14.56 19.06
N ARG A 42 0.10 -15.87 18.99
CA ARG A 42 -1.17 -16.47 18.49
C ARG A 42 -1.68 -15.88 17.16
N GLY A 43 -0.80 -15.72 16.18
CA GLY A 43 -1.17 -15.24 14.86
C GLY A 43 -1.45 -13.74 14.75
N LYS A 44 -1.07 -12.95 15.75
CA LYS A 44 -1.23 -11.50 15.78
C LYS A 44 0.10 -10.82 16.05
N ILE A 45 0.35 -9.72 15.37
CA ILE A 45 1.51 -8.85 15.55
C ILE A 45 1.02 -7.52 16.10
N VAL A 46 1.61 -7.07 17.21
CA VAL A 46 1.47 -5.70 17.70
C VAL A 46 2.75 -4.93 17.40
N PHE A 47 2.67 -3.66 16.99
CA PHE A 47 3.82 -2.79 16.73
C PHE A 47 3.46 -1.33 16.96
N THR A 48 4.47 -0.48 17.12
CA THR A 48 4.30 0.98 17.18
C THR A 48 4.36 1.59 15.78
N TYR A 49 3.37 2.43 15.44
CA TYR A 49 3.35 3.27 14.24
C TYR A 49 2.55 4.55 14.52
N GLU A 50 3.07 5.69 14.06
CA GLU A 50 2.49 7.02 14.35
C GLU A 50 2.29 7.27 15.86
N ASP A 51 3.26 6.80 16.66
CA ASP A 51 3.30 6.89 18.12
C ASP A 51 2.22 6.10 18.89
N ASP A 52 1.39 5.31 18.19
CA ASP A 52 0.40 4.41 18.77
C ASP A 52 0.66 2.95 18.49
N LEU A 53 -0.09 2.09 19.18
CA LEU A 53 -0.06 0.65 18.97
C LEU A 53 -1.03 0.26 17.84
N TRP A 54 -0.54 -0.61 16.97
CA TRP A 54 -1.29 -1.19 15.87
C TRP A 54 -1.24 -2.70 15.93
N LEU A 55 -2.31 -3.35 15.48
CA LEU A 55 -2.48 -4.80 15.44
C LEU A 55 -2.71 -5.27 14.00
N VAL A 56 -2.07 -6.36 13.60
CA VAL A 56 -2.28 -6.99 12.28
C VAL A 56 -2.21 -8.51 12.39
N PRO A 57 -2.92 -9.29 11.54
CA PRO A 57 -2.70 -10.73 11.45
C PRO A 57 -1.27 -11.06 11.00
N GLU A 58 -0.71 -12.18 11.47
CA GLU A 58 0.60 -12.66 11.04
C GLU A 58 0.66 -12.98 9.54
N THR A 59 -0.49 -13.36 8.97
CA THR A 59 -0.66 -13.61 7.54
C THR A 59 -0.68 -12.32 6.70
N GLY A 60 -0.57 -11.16 7.36
CA GLY A 60 -0.68 -9.84 6.75
C GLY A 60 -2.13 -9.39 6.59
N GLY A 61 -2.31 -8.29 5.87
CA GLY A 61 -3.62 -7.67 5.64
C GLY A 61 -3.71 -6.28 6.27
N THR A 62 -4.92 -5.89 6.67
CA THR A 62 -5.21 -4.56 7.20
C THR A 62 -4.85 -4.47 8.68
N ALA A 63 -4.03 -3.49 9.05
CA ALA A 63 -3.73 -3.18 10.44
C ALA A 63 -4.84 -2.31 11.07
N SER A 64 -5.12 -2.52 12.36
CA SER A 64 -6.05 -1.72 13.15
C SER A 64 -5.31 -1.00 14.28
N ARG A 65 -5.55 0.29 14.46
CA ARG A 65 -5.02 1.08 15.58
C ARG A 65 -5.72 0.65 16.88
N LEU A 66 -4.95 0.47 17.95
CA LEU A 66 -5.44 0.08 19.28
C LEU A 66 -5.54 1.28 20.24
N THR A 67 -4.76 2.33 20.01
CA THR A 67 -4.63 3.50 20.88
C THR A 67 -4.64 4.82 20.09
N ASP A 68 -4.94 5.92 20.77
CA ASP A 68 -4.99 7.28 20.20
C ASP A 68 -4.85 8.33 21.30
N PHE A 69 -3.85 8.15 22.18
CA PHE A 69 -3.64 9.02 23.33
C PHE A 69 -2.40 9.89 23.14
N PRO A 70 -2.36 11.13 23.66
CA PRO A 70 -1.15 11.94 23.63
C PRO A 70 0.05 11.23 24.27
N GLY A 71 1.09 10.95 23.49
CA GLY A 71 2.30 10.28 23.95
C GLY A 71 2.90 9.37 22.89
N VAL A 72 3.93 8.61 23.27
CA VAL A 72 4.52 7.57 22.41
C VAL A 72 4.42 6.24 23.11
N GLU A 73 3.66 5.32 22.52
CA GLU A 73 3.43 3.99 23.06
C GLU A 73 4.38 2.97 22.42
N ARG A 74 5.19 2.30 23.24
CA ARG A 74 6.29 1.41 22.79
C ARG A 74 6.38 0.15 23.61
N PHE A 75 7.01 -0.87 23.03
CA PHE A 75 7.34 -2.13 23.69
C PHE A 75 6.11 -2.88 24.25
N ALA A 76 4.98 -2.80 23.55
CA ALA A 76 3.82 -3.61 23.88
C ALA A 76 4.19 -5.10 23.86
N LYS A 77 3.62 -5.86 24.80
CA LYS A 77 3.78 -7.30 24.94
C LYS A 77 2.43 -7.97 25.06
N PHE A 78 2.27 -9.08 24.35
CA PHE A 78 1.14 -9.96 24.62
C PHE A 78 1.32 -10.65 25.97
N SER A 79 0.21 -10.83 26.68
CA SER A 79 0.19 -11.68 27.88
C SER A 79 0.47 -13.14 27.46
N PRO A 80 1.21 -13.92 28.27
CA PRO A 80 1.58 -15.29 27.92
C PRO A 80 0.40 -16.28 27.89
N ASP A 81 -0.74 -15.93 28.48
CA ASP A 81 -1.93 -16.76 28.73
C ASP A 81 -3.10 -16.51 27.77
#